data_AF-A0BX90-F1
#
_entry.id   AF-A0BX90-F1
#
_cell.length_a   1.000
_cell.length_b   1.000
_cell.length_c   1.000
_cell.angle_alpha   90.00
_cell.angle_beta   90.00
_cell.angle_gamma   90.00
#
_symmetry.space_group_name_H-M   'P 1'
#
loop_
_entity.id
_entity.type
_entity.pdbx_description
1 polymer ?
#
loop_
_entity_poly.entity_id
_entity_poly.type
_entity_poly.pdbx_seq_one_letter_code
_entity_poly.pdbx_strand_id
1 'polypeptide(L)'
;MKSLIVLSLLIYSIATQENCRFAFEYTQKELQSDPKKVQEFLSKVMKWESKFAKDLGIDKKSGLTLDGQQLDVNTGMPNGKPHQFTASSKESIHLALIGLALANNEYAKQIYSEEEALDLLNRKINTYEQFDKDYPGYGGFLPWVAVNDGVVTPTWDWTDGVPSLDNGQLFWAAYAVVSVLETWYSDQDELIGRYTRFYQKMANNSITIFYEGNGMIRAVTRIQDIKASVEKNQYSNRQSDCTNFKSPCYLDDPYEGELFAWMMYFYAPWKDQTEREKIWVAKKSKLQVVDYKVAGLNKYISVQRGWWFSAHEQWKYLFMPYTHDQIQLNLLINGEKVRTWDARNNGKPGMFASITSNITKNEDQVDYYSACGIEEVSYIPVTYRHLVTPYSTMTMFLANQEVAVSWYHNMISGPAGQNAYGSTEGVVVDGTSVAPFVTWDSKMTTVLGMLGGIFDYTAKKLNVEGNYNLFLKVLNREWQQSFSNLKGADVPFAYPNATFPQVKKDFTTCARKTDVVEQ
;
A
#
# COMPACT_ATOMS: atom_id res chain seq x y z
N MET A 1 -4.07 -30.95 65.63
CA MET A 1 -3.60 -31.28 64.27
C MET A 1 -4.81 -31.61 63.39
N LYS A 2 -5.27 -30.64 62.60
CA LYS A 2 -6.22 -30.84 61.50
C LYS A 2 -5.54 -30.27 60.26
N SER A 3 -5.04 -31.13 59.39
CA SER A 3 -4.42 -30.72 58.13
C SER A 3 -5.49 -30.60 57.07
N LEU A 4 -5.68 -29.38 56.58
CA LEU A 4 -6.49 -29.03 55.41
C LEU A 4 -5.71 -29.45 54.16
N ILE A 5 -6.25 -30.35 53.35
CA ILE A 5 -5.74 -30.62 52.01
C ILE A 5 -6.42 -29.62 51.07
N VAL A 6 -5.66 -28.65 50.57
CA VAL A 6 -6.08 -27.76 49.50
C VAL A 6 -5.76 -28.46 48.19
N LEU A 7 -6.81 -28.85 47.46
CA LEU A 7 -6.71 -29.45 46.13
C LEU A 7 -6.61 -28.32 45.10
N SER A 8 -5.42 -28.05 44.60
CA SER A 8 -5.18 -27.10 43.51
C SER A 8 -5.60 -27.72 42.18
N LEU A 9 -6.76 -27.32 41.66
CA LEU A 9 -7.20 -27.62 40.28
C LEU A 9 -6.35 -26.81 39.30
N LEU A 10 -5.33 -27.47 38.72
CA LEU A 10 -4.62 -27.01 37.54
C LEU A 10 -5.56 -27.11 36.34
N ILE A 11 -6.20 -25.99 35.97
CA ILE A 11 -6.86 -25.84 34.68
C ILE A 11 -5.75 -25.65 33.64
N TYR A 12 -5.34 -26.75 32.99
CA TYR A 12 -4.58 -26.66 31.75
C TYR A 12 -5.52 -26.10 30.68
N SER A 13 -5.41 -24.80 30.40
CA SER A 13 -5.90 -24.24 29.15
C SER A 13 -5.13 -24.90 28.01
N ILE A 14 -5.74 -25.91 27.39
CA ILE A 14 -5.28 -26.43 26.10
C ILE A 14 -5.46 -25.26 25.13
N ALA A 15 -4.38 -24.52 24.88
CA ALA A 15 -4.34 -23.56 23.79
C ALA A 15 -4.62 -24.37 22.51
N THR A 16 -5.83 -24.27 22.00
CA THR A 16 -6.17 -24.84 20.70
C THR A 16 -5.24 -24.17 19.69
N GLN A 17 -4.41 -24.98 19.02
CA GLN A 17 -3.54 -24.49 17.97
C GLN A 17 -4.43 -23.79 16.93
N GLU A 18 -4.34 -22.46 16.88
CA GLU A 18 -5.18 -21.66 16.00
C GLU A 18 -4.90 -22.02 14.55
N ASN A 19 -5.99 -22.13 13.79
CA ASN A 19 -5.92 -22.56 12.40
C ASN A 19 -5.38 -21.43 11.53
N CYS A 20 -4.32 -21.70 10.77
CA CYS A 20 -3.82 -20.79 9.73
C CYS A 20 -4.89 -20.50 8.67
N ARG A 21 -5.67 -21.54 8.33
CA ARG A 21 -6.73 -21.48 7.33
C ARG A 21 -8.05 -20.98 7.91
N PHE A 22 -8.01 -19.85 8.62
CA PHE A 22 -9.13 -19.34 9.42
C PHE A 22 -10.29 -18.75 8.61
N ALA A 23 -10.11 -18.43 7.32
CA ALA A 23 -11.17 -17.77 6.55
C ALA A 23 -12.46 -18.61 6.50
N PHE A 24 -12.34 -19.94 6.50
CA PHE A 24 -13.46 -20.88 6.53
C PHE A 24 -14.17 -20.99 7.88
N GLU A 25 -13.66 -20.35 8.93
CA GLU A 25 -14.36 -20.25 10.22
C GLU A 25 -15.47 -19.17 10.20
N TYR A 26 -15.55 -18.40 9.11
CA TYR A 26 -16.50 -17.33 8.92
C TYR A 26 -17.25 -17.52 7.60
N THR A 27 -18.53 -17.19 7.62
CA THR A 27 -19.34 -17.06 6.41
C THR A 27 -19.49 -15.59 6.03
N GLN A 28 -19.71 -15.32 4.74
CA GLN A 28 -20.01 -13.96 4.27
C GLN A 28 -21.19 -13.35 5.03
N LYS A 29 -22.24 -14.14 5.31
CA LYS A 29 -23.42 -13.67 6.04
C LYS A 29 -23.08 -13.23 7.46
N GLU A 30 -22.26 -13.98 8.19
CA GLU A 30 -21.80 -13.58 9.52
C GLU A 30 -21.03 -12.27 9.46
N LEU A 31 -20.12 -12.12 8.51
CA LEU A 31 -19.32 -10.89 8.33
C LEU A 31 -20.17 -9.68 7.90
N GLN A 32 -21.33 -9.89 7.28
CA GLN A 32 -22.29 -8.84 6.94
C GLN A 32 -23.18 -8.42 8.11
N SER A 33 -23.56 -9.37 8.98
CA SER A 33 -24.60 -9.14 9.99
C SER A 33 -24.09 -9.00 11.42
N ASP A 34 -22.85 -9.41 11.70
CA ASP A 34 -22.32 -9.45 13.06
C ASP A 34 -20.99 -8.67 13.17
N PRO A 35 -21.02 -7.44 13.72
CA PRO A 35 -19.81 -6.64 13.96
C PRO A 35 -18.76 -7.34 14.82
N LYS A 36 -19.18 -8.23 15.74
CA LYS A 36 -18.24 -9.00 16.56
C LYS A 36 -17.49 -10.01 15.70
N LYS A 37 -18.15 -10.65 14.73
CA LYS A 37 -17.50 -11.54 13.77
C LYS A 37 -16.51 -10.82 12.89
N VAL A 38 -16.83 -9.58 12.49
CA VAL A 38 -15.89 -8.72 11.77
C VAL A 38 -14.63 -8.44 12.60
N GLN A 39 -14.79 -8.07 13.88
CA GLN A 39 -13.66 -7.83 14.78
C GLN A 39 -12.81 -9.09 15.02
N GLU A 40 -13.46 -10.23 15.28
CA GLU A 40 -12.79 -11.53 15.44
C GLU A 40 -11.99 -11.88 14.17
N PHE A 41 -12.59 -11.70 12.99
CA PHE A 41 -11.95 -11.95 11.71
C PHE A 41 -10.74 -11.05 11.48
N LEU A 42 -10.89 -9.73 11.66
CA LEU A 42 -9.80 -8.77 11.48
C LEU A 42 -8.66 -9.00 12.48
N SER A 43 -8.96 -9.34 13.73
CA SER A 43 -7.94 -9.71 14.72
C SER A 43 -7.11 -10.91 14.25
N LYS A 44 -7.76 -11.94 13.68
CA LYS A 44 -7.05 -13.08 13.06
C LYS A 44 -6.23 -12.66 11.85
N VAL A 45 -6.75 -11.78 11.00
CA VAL A 45 -5.98 -11.21 9.88
C VAL A 45 -4.72 -10.54 10.42
N MET A 46 -4.83 -9.61 11.37
CA MET A 46 -3.67 -8.91 11.94
C MET A 46 -2.61 -9.85 12.50
N LYS A 47 -3.05 -10.87 13.24
CA LYS A 47 -2.16 -11.89 13.82
C LYS A 47 -1.37 -12.67 12.77
N TRP A 48 -1.99 -13.03 11.65
CA TRP A 48 -1.31 -13.80 10.60
C TRP A 48 -0.50 -12.92 9.66
N GLU A 49 -1.01 -11.73 9.34
CA GLU A 49 -0.32 -10.71 8.54
C GLU A 49 0.94 -10.19 9.26
N SER A 50 0.92 -10.05 10.59
CA SER A 50 2.09 -9.60 11.35
C SER A 50 3.30 -10.52 11.23
N LYS A 51 3.08 -11.82 10.99
CA LYS A 51 4.16 -12.78 10.76
C LYS A 51 4.96 -12.45 9.50
N PHE A 52 4.30 -11.96 8.44
CA PHE A 52 5.05 -11.46 7.28
C PHE A 52 5.90 -10.26 7.67
N ALA A 53 5.27 -9.21 8.23
CA ALA A 53 5.96 -7.97 8.58
C ALA A 53 7.15 -8.20 9.53
N LYS A 54 7.01 -9.12 10.49
CA LYS A 54 8.07 -9.47 11.44
C LYS A 54 9.09 -10.45 10.87
N ASP A 55 8.67 -11.55 10.29
CA ASP A 55 9.57 -12.69 10.12
C ASP A 55 10.27 -12.67 8.76
N LEU A 56 9.64 -12.08 7.74
CA LEU A 56 10.12 -12.14 6.34
C LEU A 56 10.25 -10.76 5.68
N GLY A 57 9.41 -9.81 6.07
CA GLY A 57 9.24 -8.55 5.35
C GLY A 57 10.30 -7.49 5.66
N ILE A 58 11.23 -7.74 6.58
CA ILE A 58 12.24 -6.74 6.96
C ILE A 58 13.63 -7.35 7.13
N ASP A 59 14.65 -6.58 6.79
CA ASP A 59 16.01 -6.84 7.21
C ASP A 59 16.18 -6.37 8.66
N LYS A 60 16.47 -7.31 9.57
CA LYS A 60 16.53 -7.01 11.01
C LYS A 60 17.67 -6.07 11.39
N LYS A 61 18.72 -5.97 10.58
CA LYS A 61 19.89 -5.16 10.91
C LYS A 61 19.71 -3.68 10.51
N SER A 62 19.25 -3.42 9.29
CA SER A 62 18.93 -2.06 8.82
C SER A 62 17.57 -1.57 9.31
N GLY A 63 16.63 -2.48 9.57
CA GLY A 63 15.23 -2.15 9.79
C GLY A 63 14.47 -1.81 8.50
N LEU A 64 15.11 -1.82 7.32
CA LEU A 64 14.43 -1.58 6.05
C LEU A 64 13.54 -2.78 5.70
N THR A 65 12.48 -2.52 4.94
CA THR A 65 11.68 -3.58 4.33
C THR A 65 12.50 -4.37 3.30
N LEU A 66 12.08 -5.60 3.07
CA LEU A 66 12.37 -6.39 1.88
C LEU A 66 11.07 -6.43 1.07
N ASP A 67 11.14 -6.31 -0.26
CA ASP A 67 9.97 -6.29 -1.14
C ASP A 67 9.02 -7.46 -0.84
N GLY A 68 9.58 -8.65 -0.71
CA GLY A 68 8.82 -9.84 -0.37
C GLY A 68 9.63 -11.14 -0.33
N GLN A 69 8.91 -12.26 -0.28
CA GLN A 69 9.48 -13.61 -0.25
C GLN A 69 8.65 -14.55 -1.12
N GLN A 70 9.33 -15.28 -2.01
CA GLN A 70 8.69 -16.40 -2.73
C GLN A 70 8.38 -17.52 -1.75
N LEU A 71 7.22 -18.14 -1.91
CA LEU A 71 6.81 -19.32 -1.17
C LEU A 71 6.89 -20.55 -2.08
N ASP A 72 7.18 -21.70 -1.49
CA ASP A 72 7.12 -22.98 -2.16
C ASP A 72 5.68 -23.30 -2.56
N VAL A 73 5.47 -23.68 -3.83
CA VAL A 73 4.14 -23.86 -4.43
C VAL A 73 3.26 -24.89 -3.73
N ASN A 74 3.84 -25.80 -2.94
CA ASN A 74 3.12 -26.88 -2.27
C ASN A 74 2.99 -26.65 -0.77
N THR A 75 4.05 -26.18 -0.13
CA THR A 75 4.13 -26.05 1.32
C THR A 75 3.75 -24.67 1.82
N GLY A 76 3.87 -23.62 1.00
CA GLY A 76 3.63 -22.24 1.42
C GLY A 76 4.68 -21.68 2.38
N MET A 77 5.83 -22.36 2.49
CA MET A 77 6.99 -21.91 3.27
C MET A 77 7.96 -21.13 2.39
N PRO A 78 8.86 -20.30 2.96
CA PRO A 78 9.85 -19.55 2.19
C PRO A 78 10.66 -20.45 1.26
N ASN A 79 10.69 -20.09 -0.02
CA ASN A 79 11.48 -20.76 -1.05
C ASN A 79 12.60 -19.84 -1.53
N GLY A 80 13.84 -20.28 -1.35
CA GLY A 80 15.02 -19.50 -1.72
C GLY A 80 15.25 -18.27 -0.81
N LYS A 81 16.01 -17.30 -1.32
CA LYS A 81 16.26 -16.03 -0.63
C LYS A 81 15.07 -15.09 -0.81
N PRO A 82 14.82 -14.17 0.15
CA PRO A 82 13.84 -13.12 -0.06
C PRO A 82 14.26 -12.22 -1.22
N HIS A 83 13.33 -11.41 -1.73
CA HIS A 83 13.66 -10.28 -2.57
C HIS A 83 14.45 -9.26 -1.74
N GLN A 84 15.78 -9.36 -1.81
CA GLN A 84 16.72 -8.52 -1.06
C GLN A 84 16.83 -7.11 -1.64
N PHE A 85 15.70 -6.54 -2.05
CA PHE A 85 15.58 -5.15 -2.49
C PHE A 85 14.30 -4.54 -1.93
N THR A 86 14.24 -3.20 -1.88
CA THR A 86 13.05 -2.44 -1.52
C THR A 86 13.06 -1.08 -2.22
N ALA A 87 12.00 -0.30 -2.02
CA ALA A 87 11.86 1.06 -2.51
C ALA A 87 11.08 1.90 -1.49
N SER A 88 11.12 3.23 -1.68
CA SER A 88 10.37 4.19 -0.85
C SER A 88 8.87 3.87 -0.71
N SER A 89 8.28 3.19 -1.70
CA SER A 89 6.90 2.72 -1.68
C SER A 89 6.63 1.74 -0.54
N LYS A 90 7.41 0.66 -0.40
CA LYS A 90 7.26 -0.30 0.71
C LYS A 90 7.61 0.32 2.05
N GLU A 91 8.64 1.16 2.08
CA GLU A 91 9.06 1.88 3.29
C GLU A 91 7.95 2.80 3.81
N SER A 92 7.16 3.41 2.92
CA SER A 92 6.02 4.25 3.30
C SER A 92 4.96 3.48 4.09
N ILE A 93 4.62 2.26 3.66
CA ILE A 93 3.65 1.40 4.33
C ILE A 93 4.18 1.04 5.71
N HIS A 94 5.45 0.63 5.78
CA HIS A 94 6.03 0.19 7.04
C HIS A 94 6.12 1.35 8.06
N LEU A 95 6.55 2.54 7.64
CA LEU A 95 6.53 3.72 8.52
C LEU A 95 5.11 4.07 8.98
N ALA A 96 4.12 4.00 8.10
CA ALA A 96 2.72 4.25 8.48
C ALA A 96 2.21 3.24 9.52
N LEU A 97 2.50 1.95 9.35
CA LEU A 97 2.14 0.91 10.32
C LEU A 97 2.83 1.11 11.68
N ILE A 98 4.12 1.46 11.68
CA ILE A 98 4.87 1.79 12.89
C ILE A 98 4.24 3.02 13.58
N GLY A 99 3.93 4.07 12.82
CA GLY A 99 3.26 5.26 13.31
C GLY A 99 1.91 4.94 13.96
N LEU A 100 1.09 4.08 13.35
CA LEU A 100 -0.19 3.66 13.94
C LEU A 100 -0.03 2.85 15.22
N ALA A 101 0.99 1.98 15.30
CA ALA A 101 1.29 1.23 16.52
C ALA A 101 1.64 2.17 17.70
N LEU A 102 2.48 3.18 17.44
CA LEU A 102 2.82 4.23 18.40
C LEU A 102 1.61 5.11 18.74
N ALA A 103 0.70 5.32 17.81
CA ALA A 103 -0.51 6.09 18.04
C ALA A 103 -1.64 5.30 18.75
N ASN A 104 -1.29 4.21 19.45
CA ASN A 104 -2.20 3.36 20.20
C ASN A 104 -3.33 2.71 19.39
N ASN A 105 -3.16 2.51 18.08
CA ASN A 105 -4.11 1.71 17.31
C ASN A 105 -4.06 0.23 17.78
N GLU A 106 -5.19 -0.30 18.24
CA GLU A 106 -5.27 -1.62 18.88
C GLU A 106 -4.80 -2.77 17.98
N TYR A 107 -5.12 -2.70 16.68
CA TYR A 107 -4.73 -3.71 15.71
C TYR A 107 -3.27 -3.55 15.28
N ALA A 108 -2.79 -2.31 15.08
CA ALA A 108 -1.39 -2.05 14.76
C ALA A 108 -0.46 -2.53 15.88
N LYS A 109 -0.89 -2.42 17.15
CA LYS A 109 -0.15 -2.93 18.32
C LYS A 109 -0.02 -4.45 18.38
N GLN A 110 -0.85 -5.18 17.64
CA GLN A 110 -0.67 -6.63 17.46
C GLN A 110 0.44 -6.94 16.47
N ILE A 111 0.79 -5.97 15.61
CA ILE A 111 1.96 -6.04 14.74
C ILE A 111 3.17 -5.61 15.53
N TYR A 112 3.30 -4.37 15.99
CA TYR A 112 4.48 -3.93 16.75
C TYR A 112 4.11 -3.44 18.14
N SER A 113 4.85 -3.86 19.16
CA SER A 113 4.81 -3.19 20.46
C SER A 113 5.38 -1.78 20.34
N GLU A 114 5.12 -0.93 21.33
CA GLU A 114 5.70 0.41 21.41
C GLU A 114 7.24 0.39 21.36
N GLU A 115 7.85 -0.49 22.15
CA GLU A 115 9.31 -0.66 22.19
C GLU A 115 9.88 -1.12 20.84
N GLU A 116 9.26 -2.13 20.21
CA GLU A 116 9.64 -2.61 18.88
C GLU A 116 9.53 -1.49 17.83
N ALA A 117 8.45 -0.69 17.90
CA ALA A 117 8.19 0.40 16.99
C ALA A 117 9.23 1.53 17.10
N LEU A 118 9.56 1.99 18.32
CA LEU A 118 10.58 3.01 18.54
C LEU A 118 11.98 2.54 18.13
N ASP A 119 12.33 1.29 18.41
CA ASP A 119 13.60 0.69 17.98
C ASP A 119 13.68 0.60 16.44
N LEU A 120 12.61 0.18 15.78
CA LEU A 120 12.53 0.14 14.32
C LEU A 120 12.69 1.54 13.69
N LEU A 121 12.05 2.57 14.25
CA LEU A 121 12.21 3.94 13.76
C LEU A 121 13.67 4.40 13.85
N ASN A 122 14.34 4.13 14.97
CA ASN A 122 15.75 4.46 15.19
C ASN A 122 16.67 3.73 14.19
N ARG A 123 16.48 2.43 13.99
CA ARG A 123 17.26 1.65 13.01
C ARG A 123 17.06 2.12 11.58
N LYS A 124 15.82 2.39 11.17
CA LYS A 124 15.52 2.92 9.84
C LYS A 124 16.18 4.27 9.59
N ILE A 125 16.01 5.23 10.49
CA ILE A 125 16.56 6.57 10.28
C ILE A 125 18.09 6.57 10.29
N ASN A 126 18.74 5.73 11.12
CA ASN A 126 20.18 5.47 11.03
C ASN A 126 20.58 5.00 9.63
N THR A 127 19.82 4.07 9.06
CA THR A 127 20.09 3.52 7.72
C THR A 127 19.88 4.55 6.62
N TYR A 128 18.81 5.35 6.67
CA TYR A 128 18.56 6.42 5.70
C TYR A 128 19.66 7.48 5.72
N GLU A 129 20.08 7.91 6.91
CA GLU A 129 21.17 8.89 7.07
C GLU A 129 22.51 8.32 6.57
N GLN A 130 22.79 7.03 6.82
CA GLN A 130 23.98 6.38 6.30
C GLN A 130 23.95 6.26 4.77
N PHE A 131 22.81 5.88 4.18
CA PHE A 131 22.63 5.86 2.73
C PHE A 131 22.84 7.24 2.12
N ASP A 132 22.24 8.28 2.68
CA ASP A 132 22.38 9.67 2.21
C ASP A 132 23.83 10.18 2.31
N LYS A 133 24.56 9.77 3.36
CA LYS A 133 25.99 10.06 3.48
C LYS A 133 26.82 9.36 2.41
N ASP A 134 26.50 8.10 2.11
CA ASP A 134 27.23 7.30 1.13
C ASP A 134 26.88 7.69 -0.31
N TYR A 135 25.66 8.16 -0.56
CA TYR A 135 25.15 8.50 -1.89
C TYR A 135 24.45 9.87 -1.91
N PRO A 136 25.17 10.97 -1.65
CA PRO A 136 24.58 12.30 -1.51
C PRO A 136 23.92 12.83 -2.79
N GLY A 137 24.21 12.23 -3.96
CA GLY A 137 23.60 12.61 -5.23
C GLY A 137 22.09 12.35 -5.28
N TYR A 138 21.58 11.46 -4.45
CA TYR A 138 20.14 11.23 -4.28
C TYR A 138 19.45 12.30 -3.43
N GLY A 139 20.18 13.18 -2.73
CA GLY A 139 19.60 14.34 -2.07
C GLY A 139 18.56 14.04 -0.98
N GLY A 140 18.71 12.92 -0.27
CA GLY A 140 17.78 12.44 0.76
C GLY A 140 16.64 11.55 0.25
N PHE A 141 16.53 11.35 -1.07
CA PHE A 141 15.60 10.40 -1.67
C PHE A 141 16.21 8.99 -1.73
N LEU A 142 15.38 7.95 -1.87
CA LEU A 142 15.85 6.59 -2.10
C LEU A 142 15.52 6.13 -3.53
N PRO A 143 16.47 5.50 -4.25
CA PRO A 143 16.14 4.70 -5.41
C PRO A 143 15.49 3.38 -4.96
N TRP A 144 15.32 2.45 -5.89
CA TRP A 144 15.24 1.04 -5.50
C TRP A 144 16.61 0.63 -4.96
N VAL A 145 16.63 0.05 -3.77
CA VAL A 145 17.85 -0.30 -3.04
C VAL A 145 17.91 -1.79 -2.76
N ALA A 146 19.08 -2.39 -2.91
CA ALA A 146 19.40 -3.71 -2.39
C ALA A 146 19.66 -3.61 -0.88
N VAL A 147 19.18 -4.58 -0.11
CA VAL A 147 19.34 -4.67 1.34
C VAL A 147 19.97 -6.02 1.68
N ASN A 148 21.25 -5.99 2.08
CA ASN A 148 22.03 -7.19 2.34
C ASN A 148 22.70 -7.10 3.71
N ASP A 149 22.07 -7.72 4.71
CA ASP A 149 22.56 -7.77 6.10
C ASP A 149 22.97 -6.38 6.61
N GLY A 150 22.03 -5.44 6.61
CA GLY A 150 22.25 -4.07 7.05
C GLY A 150 22.96 -3.15 6.04
N VAL A 151 23.57 -3.67 4.97
CA VAL A 151 24.19 -2.86 3.92
C VAL A 151 23.16 -2.51 2.87
N VAL A 152 23.03 -1.20 2.59
CA VAL A 152 22.07 -0.66 1.64
C VAL A 152 22.78 0.04 0.49
N THR A 153 22.50 -0.39 -0.74
CA THR A 153 23.07 0.18 -1.96
C THR A 153 21.98 0.29 -3.03
N PRO A 154 22.07 1.21 -4.00
CA PRO A 154 21.17 1.18 -5.16
C PRO A 154 21.20 -0.20 -5.83
N THR A 155 20.07 -0.69 -6.34
CA THR A 155 20.07 -1.89 -7.21
C THR A 155 20.79 -1.57 -8.52
N TRP A 156 21.29 -2.59 -9.22
CA TRP A 156 22.11 -2.42 -10.42
C TRP A 156 21.40 -1.60 -11.51
N ASP A 157 20.08 -1.76 -11.62
CA ASP A 157 19.18 -1.10 -12.57
C ASP A 157 18.69 0.29 -12.11
N TRP A 158 19.00 0.69 -10.87
CA TRP A 158 18.66 2.02 -10.31
C TRP A 158 19.89 2.79 -9.79
N THR A 159 21.09 2.37 -10.19
CA THR A 159 22.35 3.03 -9.80
C THR A 159 22.42 4.51 -10.15
N ASP A 160 21.74 4.95 -11.21
CA ASP A 160 21.69 6.36 -11.63
C ASP A 160 20.26 6.91 -11.70
N GLY A 161 19.27 6.17 -11.19
CA GLY A 161 17.85 6.52 -11.29
C GLY A 161 17.22 6.74 -9.92
N VAL A 162 16.34 7.73 -9.79
CA VAL A 162 15.53 7.94 -8.58
C VAL A 162 14.07 8.25 -8.94
N PRO A 163 13.09 7.47 -8.44
CA PRO A 163 11.67 7.68 -8.76
C PRO A 163 11.03 8.69 -7.81
N SER A 164 10.29 9.66 -8.34
CA SER A 164 9.57 10.63 -7.50
C SER A 164 8.29 10.04 -6.89
N LEU A 165 7.60 9.12 -7.58
CA LEU A 165 6.35 8.51 -7.12
C LEU A 165 6.52 7.84 -5.75
N ASP A 166 7.44 6.88 -5.66
CA ASP A 166 7.72 6.13 -4.43
C ASP A 166 8.15 7.05 -3.28
N ASN A 167 8.97 8.05 -3.60
CA ASN A 167 9.47 9.00 -2.61
C ASN A 167 8.40 9.96 -2.10
N GLY A 168 7.36 10.25 -2.90
CA GLY A 168 6.20 11.00 -2.44
C GLY A 168 5.45 10.23 -1.35
N GLN A 169 5.32 8.92 -1.49
CA GLN A 169 4.71 8.05 -0.48
C GLN A 169 5.54 8.05 0.81
N LEU A 170 6.86 7.86 0.71
CA LEU A 170 7.76 7.85 1.87
C LEU A 170 7.77 9.19 2.62
N PHE A 171 7.77 10.32 1.89
CA PHE A 171 7.72 11.65 2.50
C PHE A 171 6.52 11.79 3.43
N TRP A 172 5.31 11.48 2.96
CA TRP A 172 4.09 11.65 3.77
C TRP A 172 4.00 10.65 4.91
N ALA A 173 4.55 9.43 4.75
CA ALA A 173 4.67 8.49 5.85
C ALA A 173 5.59 9.02 6.97
N ALA A 174 6.78 9.52 6.62
CA ALA A 174 7.72 10.11 7.57
C ALA A 174 7.14 11.37 8.25
N TYR A 175 6.46 12.23 7.48
CA TYR A 175 5.78 13.41 7.98
C TYR A 175 4.69 13.06 9.00
N ALA A 176 3.89 12.02 8.72
CA ALA A 176 2.85 11.56 9.65
C ALA A 176 3.44 10.90 10.91
N VAL A 177 4.52 10.12 10.79
CA VAL A 177 5.25 9.57 11.95
C VAL A 177 5.76 10.68 12.86
N VAL A 178 6.30 11.77 12.31
CA VAL A 178 6.69 12.94 13.11
C VAL A 178 5.49 13.50 13.86
N SER A 179 4.32 13.62 13.21
CA SER A 179 3.10 14.06 13.90
C SER A 179 2.70 13.14 15.06
N VAL A 180 2.87 11.83 14.90
CA VAL A 180 2.59 10.84 15.96
C VAL A 180 3.56 11.02 17.11
N LEU A 181 4.87 11.10 16.84
CA LEU A 181 5.90 11.28 17.86
C LEU A 181 5.71 12.61 18.62
N GLU A 182 5.46 13.72 17.92
CA GLU A 182 5.15 15.02 18.53
C GLU A 182 3.91 14.96 19.45
N THR A 183 2.96 14.05 19.17
CA THR A 183 1.72 13.92 19.94
C THR A 183 1.87 13.06 21.18
N TRP A 184 2.54 11.91 21.05
CA TRP A 184 2.50 10.84 22.04
C TRP A 184 3.84 10.58 22.73
N TYR A 185 4.94 11.02 22.10
CA TYR A 185 6.32 10.75 22.52
C TYR A 185 7.16 12.02 22.41
N SER A 186 6.66 13.13 22.96
CA SER A 186 7.33 14.43 22.89
C SER A 186 8.67 14.48 23.62
N ASP A 187 8.99 13.46 24.42
CA ASP A 187 10.29 13.24 25.04
C ASP A 187 11.33 12.65 24.07
N GLN A 188 10.91 12.13 22.92
CA GLN A 188 11.78 11.59 21.86
C GLN A 188 12.27 12.68 20.90
N ASP A 189 12.68 13.84 21.44
CA ASP A 189 13.06 15.05 20.68
C ASP A 189 14.13 14.78 19.61
N GLU A 190 15.11 13.93 19.91
CA GLU A 190 16.17 13.57 18.95
C GLU A 190 15.58 12.82 17.74
N LEU A 191 14.73 11.82 17.98
CA LEU A 191 14.12 11.02 16.92
C LEU A 191 13.19 11.88 16.06
N ILE A 192 12.37 12.73 16.68
CA ILE A 192 11.52 13.73 16.01
C ILE A 192 12.37 14.62 15.10
N GLY A 193 13.46 15.17 15.65
CA GLY A 193 14.35 16.06 14.91
C GLY A 193 15.02 15.37 13.71
N ARG A 194 15.38 14.09 13.83
CA ARG A 194 16.03 13.32 12.76
C ARG A 194 15.09 13.04 11.59
N TYR A 195 13.88 12.53 11.85
CA TYR A 195 12.87 12.34 10.80
C TYR A 195 12.43 13.67 10.16
N THR A 196 12.34 14.74 10.96
CA THR A 196 12.05 16.09 10.45
C THR A 196 13.10 16.55 9.45
N ARG A 197 14.39 16.44 9.81
CA ARG A 197 15.50 16.77 8.89
C ARG A 197 15.51 15.89 7.65
N PHE A 198 15.18 14.61 7.78
CA PHE A 198 15.11 13.67 6.67
C PHE A 198 14.09 14.11 5.60
N TYR A 199 12.81 14.29 5.98
CA TYR A 199 11.80 14.69 4.98
C TYR A 199 12.01 16.14 4.49
N GLN A 200 12.52 17.04 5.34
CA GLN A 200 12.84 18.41 4.90
C GLN A 200 13.97 18.43 3.87
N LYS A 201 14.97 17.55 4.00
CA LYS A 201 16.06 17.42 3.02
C LYS A 201 15.51 16.99 1.65
N MET A 202 14.60 16.01 1.62
CA MET A 202 13.89 15.61 0.40
C MET A 202 13.21 16.84 -0.24
N ALA A 203 12.39 17.56 0.51
CA ALA A 203 11.67 18.73 0.00
C ALA A 203 12.61 19.84 -0.51
N ASN A 204 13.67 20.16 0.22
CA ASN A 204 14.64 21.19 -0.13
C ASN A 204 15.37 20.89 -1.45
N ASN A 205 15.66 19.62 -1.74
CA ASN A 205 16.36 19.22 -2.96
C ASN A 205 15.41 18.94 -4.15
N SER A 206 14.10 18.87 -3.91
CA SER A 206 13.12 18.40 -4.90
C SER A 206 13.07 19.24 -6.19
N ILE A 207 13.24 20.57 -6.12
CA ILE A 207 13.28 21.43 -7.33
C ILE A 207 14.45 21.05 -8.22
N THR A 208 15.66 21.00 -7.65
CA THR A 208 16.88 20.72 -8.39
C THR A 208 16.84 19.34 -9.05
N ILE A 209 16.32 18.34 -8.31
CA ILE A 209 16.35 16.94 -8.76
C ILE A 209 15.19 16.63 -9.73
N PHE A 210 13.97 17.08 -9.45
CA PHE A 210 12.77 16.57 -10.13
C PHE A 210 11.99 17.60 -10.95
N TYR A 211 12.19 18.90 -10.74
CA TYR A 211 11.42 19.90 -11.49
C TYR A 211 12.08 20.18 -12.85
N GLU A 212 11.36 19.89 -13.93
CA GLU A 212 11.80 20.20 -15.30
C GLU A 212 11.42 21.63 -15.71
N GLY A 213 10.49 22.26 -14.98
CA GLY A 213 9.88 23.54 -15.35
C GLY A 213 8.47 23.38 -15.90
N ASN A 214 7.71 24.47 -15.94
CA ASN A 214 6.36 24.50 -16.53
C ASN A 214 5.38 23.48 -15.91
N GLY A 215 5.50 23.25 -14.60
CA GLY A 215 4.66 22.29 -13.88
C GLY A 215 5.06 20.82 -14.04
N MET A 216 6.06 20.51 -14.84
CA MET A 216 6.47 19.13 -15.12
C MET A 216 7.43 18.60 -14.04
N ILE A 217 7.02 17.51 -13.41
CA ILE A 217 7.78 16.78 -12.38
C ILE A 217 8.23 15.47 -12.99
N ARG A 218 9.55 15.23 -13.09
CA ARG A 218 10.12 13.99 -13.64
C ARG A 218 9.62 12.79 -12.85
N ALA A 219 9.04 11.79 -13.53
CA ALA A 219 8.65 10.53 -12.88
C ALA A 219 9.88 9.76 -12.40
N VAL A 220 10.94 9.71 -13.23
CA VAL A 220 12.25 9.20 -12.85
C VAL A 220 13.34 10.18 -13.26
N THR A 221 14.14 10.59 -12.29
CA THR A 221 15.32 11.43 -12.52
C THR A 221 16.56 10.58 -12.68
N ARG A 222 17.33 10.88 -13.72
CA ARG A 222 18.70 10.40 -13.90
C ARG A 222 19.68 11.31 -13.15
N ILE A 223 20.61 10.71 -12.42
CA ILE A 223 21.65 11.35 -11.61
C ILE A 223 23.01 11.13 -12.28
N GLN A 224 23.75 12.20 -12.57
CA GLN A 224 25.02 12.08 -13.28
C GLN A 224 26.14 11.46 -12.43
N ASP A 225 26.24 11.86 -11.15
CA ASP A 225 27.20 11.31 -10.20
C ASP A 225 26.55 11.10 -8.83
N ILE A 226 26.22 9.87 -8.47
CA ILE A 226 25.57 9.56 -7.18
C ILE A 226 26.41 9.87 -5.94
N LYS A 227 27.71 10.12 -6.09
CA LYS A 227 28.63 10.48 -5.01
C LYS A 227 28.86 11.98 -4.89
N ALA A 228 28.47 12.78 -5.88
CA ALA A 228 28.51 14.23 -5.81
C ALA A 228 27.34 14.79 -4.98
N SER A 229 27.57 15.91 -4.29
CA SER A 229 26.47 16.64 -3.62
C SER A 229 25.48 17.21 -4.64
N VAL A 230 24.24 17.45 -4.22
CA VAL A 230 23.16 17.93 -5.10
C VAL A 230 23.55 19.20 -5.86
N GLU A 231 24.26 20.13 -5.22
CA GLU A 231 24.66 21.42 -5.82
C GLU A 231 25.75 21.28 -6.88
N LYS A 232 26.50 20.17 -6.85
CA LYS A 232 27.60 19.87 -7.79
C LYS A 232 27.19 18.82 -8.84
N ASN A 233 25.94 18.39 -8.83
CA ASN A 233 25.43 17.32 -9.67
C ASN A 233 24.68 17.86 -10.90
N GLN A 234 24.33 16.94 -11.80
CA GLN A 234 23.43 17.20 -12.91
C GLN A 234 22.31 16.17 -12.92
N TYR A 235 21.10 16.66 -13.21
CA TYR A 235 19.87 15.87 -13.19
C TYR A 235 19.13 16.01 -14.51
N SER A 236 18.58 14.90 -15.01
CA SER A 236 17.82 14.88 -16.26
C SER A 236 16.72 13.81 -16.22
N ASN A 237 15.85 13.75 -17.22
CA ASN A 237 14.88 12.67 -17.33
C ASN A 237 15.55 11.34 -17.68
N ARG A 238 15.19 10.26 -16.98
CA ARG A 238 15.64 8.91 -17.29
C ARG A 238 14.71 8.27 -18.32
N GLN A 239 15.05 8.40 -19.60
CA GLN A 239 14.16 8.01 -20.71
C GLN A 239 13.90 6.49 -20.82
N SER A 240 14.84 5.65 -20.35
CA SER A 240 14.74 4.18 -20.40
C SER A 240 13.53 3.63 -19.66
N ASP A 241 13.08 4.35 -18.63
CA ASP A 241 12.02 3.88 -17.73
C ASP A 241 10.64 4.37 -18.18
N CYS A 242 10.61 5.15 -19.25
CA CYS A 242 9.40 5.71 -19.84
C CYS A 242 9.02 5.02 -21.17
N THR A 243 9.67 3.91 -21.59
CA THR A 243 9.59 3.40 -22.98
C THR A 243 8.20 2.97 -23.48
N ASN A 244 7.28 2.64 -22.57
CA ASN A 244 5.87 2.34 -22.89
C ASN A 244 4.96 3.58 -22.89
N PHE A 245 5.50 4.73 -22.53
CA PHE A 245 4.81 6.02 -22.42
C PHE A 245 5.48 6.99 -23.42
N LYS A 246 4.75 7.98 -23.95
CA LYS A 246 5.40 8.97 -24.83
C LYS A 246 6.47 9.70 -24.01
N SER A 247 7.75 9.37 -24.23
CA SER A 247 8.89 9.98 -23.53
C SER A 247 8.96 11.47 -23.85
N PRO A 248 9.24 12.34 -22.85
CA PRO A 248 9.50 12.07 -21.42
C PRO A 248 8.25 11.79 -20.57
N CYS A 249 8.40 11.03 -19.46
CA CYS A 249 7.32 10.75 -18.51
C CYS A 249 7.37 11.63 -17.25
N TYR A 250 6.21 12.14 -16.85
CA TYR A 250 6.03 13.08 -15.74
C TYR A 250 4.96 12.60 -14.76
N LEU A 251 4.97 13.12 -13.53
CA LEU A 251 3.91 12.91 -12.54
C LEU A 251 2.72 13.86 -12.75
N ASP A 252 2.08 13.75 -13.91
CA ASP A 252 0.98 14.61 -14.37
C ASP A 252 -0.41 13.94 -14.24
N ASP A 253 -0.53 12.80 -13.55
CA ASP A 253 -1.79 12.08 -13.34
C ASP A 253 -2.28 12.13 -11.87
N PRO A 254 -3.56 11.79 -11.58
CA PRO A 254 -4.11 11.88 -10.23
C PRO A 254 -3.90 10.64 -9.36
N TYR A 255 -2.90 9.81 -9.65
CA TYR A 255 -2.66 8.57 -8.91
C TYR A 255 -1.63 8.81 -7.79
N GLU A 256 -0.74 7.86 -7.54
CA GLU A 256 0.20 7.88 -6.41
C GLU A 256 1.20 9.04 -6.48
N GLY A 257 1.66 9.36 -7.70
CA GLY A 257 2.64 10.44 -7.92
C GLY A 257 2.16 11.82 -7.49
N GLU A 258 0.86 12.01 -7.31
CA GLU A 258 0.29 13.23 -6.76
C GLU A 258 0.74 13.54 -5.34
N LEU A 259 1.12 12.52 -4.56
CA LEU A 259 1.74 12.69 -3.25
C LEU A 259 3.04 13.50 -3.34
N PHE A 260 3.87 13.24 -4.35
CA PHE A 260 5.09 14.02 -4.57
C PHE A 260 4.79 15.44 -5.03
N ALA A 261 3.75 15.63 -5.85
CA ALA A 261 3.29 16.96 -6.26
C ALA A 261 2.89 17.81 -5.05
N TRP A 262 2.18 17.26 -4.06
CA TRP A 262 1.85 17.96 -2.82
C TRP A 262 3.07 18.25 -1.95
N MET A 263 4.00 17.30 -1.82
CA MET A 263 5.27 17.53 -1.11
C MET A 263 5.96 18.76 -1.68
N MET A 264 6.12 18.80 -3.01
CA MET A 264 6.73 19.94 -3.67
C MET A 264 5.92 21.22 -3.45
N TYR A 265 4.61 21.17 -3.64
CA TYR A 265 3.73 22.33 -3.52
C TYR A 265 3.84 23.01 -2.14
N PHE A 266 3.94 22.25 -1.05
CA PHE A 266 4.04 22.83 0.29
C PHE A 266 5.47 23.16 0.73
N TYR A 267 6.43 22.29 0.41
CA TYR A 267 7.72 22.30 1.12
C TYR A 267 8.94 22.52 0.21
N ALA A 268 8.78 22.51 -1.11
CA ALA A 268 9.91 22.81 -1.99
C ALA A 268 10.26 24.31 -1.95
N PRO A 269 11.53 24.69 -2.19
CA PRO A 269 12.00 26.06 -2.12
C PRO A 269 11.63 26.86 -3.38
N TRP A 270 10.33 27.05 -3.62
CA TRP A 270 9.82 27.82 -4.76
C TRP A 270 10.24 29.29 -4.70
N LYS A 271 10.97 29.72 -5.72
CA LYS A 271 11.29 31.15 -5.93
C LYS A 271 10.14 31.89 -6.62
N ASP A 272 9.38 31.20 -7.46
CA ASP A 272 8.22 31.74 -8.17
C ASP A 272 6.97 30.91 -7.83
N GLN A 273 5.99 31.58 -7.22
CA GLN A 273 4.71 30.96 -6.86
C GLN A 273 3.88 30.62 -8.11
N THR A 274 4.11 31.29 -9.24
CA THR A 274 3.47 30.98 -10.52
C THR A 274 3.92 29.61 -11.02
N GLU A 275 5.22 29.32 -10.99
CA GLU A 275 5.75 28.00 -11.36
C GLU A 275 5.22 26.88 -10.45
N ARG A 276 5.04 27.18 -9.16
CA ARG A 276 4.42 26.25 -8.20
C ARG A 276 2.99 25.89 -8.63
N GLU A 277 2.16 26.87 -9.00
CA GLU A 277 0.78 26.60 -9.43
C GLU A 277 0.70 25.80 -10.74
N LYS A 278 1.72 25.88 -11.60
CA LYS A 278 1.75 25.12 -12.87
C LYS A 278 1.73 23.61 -12.67
N ILE A 279 2.16 23.10 -11.51
CA ILE A 279 2.03 21.66 -11.19
C ILE A 279 0.59 21.20 -11.36
N TRP A 280 -0.37 21.97 -10.88
CA TRP A 280 -1.79 21.62 -11.00
C TRP A 280 -2.29 21.78 -12.43
N VAL A 281 -1.80 22.78 -13.16
CA VAL A 281 -2.14 22.99 -14.58
C VAL A 281 -1.70 21.79 -15.43
N ALA A 282 -0.50 21.27 -15.22
CA ALA A 282 0.01 20.11 -15.96
C ALA A 282 -0.88 18.87 -15.79
N LYS A 283 -1.49 18.71 -14.60
CA LYS A 283 -2.31 17.54 -14.24
C LYS A 283 -3.72 17.52 -14.82
N LYS A 284 -4.26 18.70 -15.17
CA LYS A 284 -5.68 18.87 -15.57
C LYS A 284 -6.12 17.94 -16.68
N SER A 285 -5.25 17.69 -17.66
CA SER A 285 -5.60 16.86 -18.82
C SER A 285 -5.92 15.41 -18.46
N LYS A 286 -5.37 14.91 -17.33
CA LYS A 286 -5.58 13.55 -16.84
C LYS A 286 -6.64 13.46 -15.72
N LEU A 287 -7.13 14.59 -15.21
CA LEU A 287 -8.29 14.67 -14.32
C LEU A 287 -9.60 14.50 -15.10
N GLN A 288 -9.90 13.26 -15.52
CA GLN A 288 -11.07 12.95 -16.33
C GLN A 288 -12.12 12.15 -15.56
N VAL A 289 -13.38 12.47 -15.83
CA VAL A 289 -14.54 11.68 -15.41
C VAL A 289 -14.90 10.67 -16.49
N VAL A 290 -15.25 9.46 -16.08
CA VAL A 290 -15.81 8.42 -16.95
C VAL A 290 -16.96 7.73 -16.23
N ASP A 291 -17.99 7.33 -16.96
CA ASP A 291 -19.16 6.66 -16.41
C ASP A 291 -19.09 5.15 -16.64
N TYR A 292 -19.18 4.38 -15.56
CA TYR A 292 -19.35 2.93 -15.60
C TYR A 292 -20.84 2.57 -15.59
N LYS A 293 -21.28 1.71 -16.50
CA LYS A 293 -22.67 1.23 -16.56
C LYS A 293 -22.83 -0.03 -15.72
N VAL A 294 -23.63 0.05 -14.66
CA VAL A 294 -24.05 -1.13 -13.90
C VAL A 294 -25.21 -1.80 -14.63
N ALA A 295 -24.88 -2.75 -15.51
CA ALA A 295 -25.84 -3.38 -16.42
C ALA A 295 -27.09 -3.94 -15.70
N GLY A 296 -26.90 -4.65 -14.58
CA GLY A 296 -27.99 -5.25 -13.81
C GLY A 296 -28.97 -4.26 -13.14
N LEU A 297 -28.57 -2.98 -12.99
CA LEU A 297 -29.42 -1.94 -12.39
C LEU A 297 -29.85 -0.87 -13.41
N ASN A 298 -29.30 -0.91 -14.62
CA ASN A 298 -29.43 0.16 -15.62
C ASN A 298 -29.12 1.56 -15.06
N LYS A 299 -28.09 1.65 -14.19
CA LYS A 299 -27.60 2.89 -13.58
C LYS A 299 -26.14 3.15 -13.99
N TYR A 300 -25.71 4.39 -13.85
CA TYR A 300 -24.33 4.80 -14.12
C TYR A 300 -23.66 5.29 -12.84
N ILE A 301 -22.36 5.00 -12.71
CA ILE A 301 -21.52 5.50 -11.64
C ILE A 301 -20.40 6.32 -12.28
N SER A 302 -20.26 7.59 -11.89
CA SER A 302 -19.18 8.44 -12.37
C SER A 302 -17.94 8.27 -11.50
N VAL A 303 -16.79 8.03 -12.11
CA VAL A 303 -15.51 7.81 -11.42
C VAL A 303 -14.38 8.65 -12.04
N GLN A 304 -13.29 8.81 -11.29
CA GLN A 304 -12.02 9.29 -11.85
C GLN A 304 -11.47 8.20 -12.78
N ARG A 305 -11.20 8.54 -14.04
CA ARG A 305 -10.61 7.60 -15.00
C ARG A 305 -9.26 7.10 -14.50
N GLY A 306 -9.09 5.78 -14.45
CA GLY A 306 -7.87 5.12 -14.00
C GLY A 306 -6.84 4.98 -15.12
N TRP A 307 -5.60 4.64 -14.77
CA TRP A 307 -4.61 4.26 -15.77
C TRP A 307 -4.96 2.88 -16.33
N TRP A 308 -5.00 1.89 -15.44
CA TRP A 308 -5.69 0.61 -15.62
C TRP A 308 -6.90 0.50 -14.69
N PHE A 309 -7.16 1.51 -13.86
CA PHE A 309 -8.10 1.42 -12.75
C PHE A 309 -7.70 0.26 -11.83
N SER A 310 -6.39 0.04 -11.67
CA SER A 310 -5.82 -0.85 -10.65
C SER A 310 -6.15 -0.29 -9.26
N ALA A 311 -6.31 -1.16 -8.25
CA ALA A 311 -6.54 -0.65 -6.89
C ALA A 311 -5.38 0.22 -6.41
N HIS A 312 -4.14 -0.12 -6.77
CA HIS A 312 -2.94 0.59 -6.33
C HIS A 312 -2.98 2.10 -6.62
N GLU A 313 -3.65 2.51 -7.70
CA GLU A 313 -3.79 3.92 -8.13
C GLU A 313 -4.51 4.80 -7.09
N GLN A 314 -5.14 4.21 -6.08
CA GLN A 314 -5.83 4.89 -4.98
C GLN A 314 -4.93 5.06 -3.73
N TRP A 315 -3.64 4.74 -3.79
CA TRP A 315 -2.70 4.78 -2.65
C TRP A 315 -2.75 6.09 -1.86
N LYS A 316 -2.91 7.22 -2.55
CA LYS A 316 -2.87 8.56 -1.96
C LYS A 316 -3.88 8.76 -0.82
N TYR A 317 -5.01 8.06 -0.86
CA TYR A 317 -6.04 8.11 0.18
C TYR A 317 -5.56 7.53 1.52
N LEU A 318 -4.52 6.71 1.55
CA LEU A 318 -3.97 6.14 2.78
C LEU A 318 -3.05 7.12 3.54
N PHE A 319 -2.49 8.14 2.86
CA PHE A 319 -1.41 8.97 3.39
C PHE A 319 -1.77 10.45 3.56
N MET A 320 -2.71 10.97 2.75
CA MET A 320 -3.15 12.36 2.82
C MET A 320 -4.67 12.45 2.95
N PRO A 321 -5.22 13.52 3.58
CA PRO A 321 -6.63 13.59 3.96
C PRO A 321 -7.55 13.96 2.80
N TYR A 322 -7.43 13.26 1.67
CA TYR A 322 -8.28 13.46 0.50
C TYR A 322 -9.76 13.27 0.84
N THR A 323 -10.09 12.29 1.69
CA THR A 323 -11.47 11.99 2.12
C THR A 323 -12.13 13.10 2.94
N HIS A 324 -11.38 14.12 3.36
CA HIS A 324 -11.94 15.30 4.04
C HIS A 324 -12.55 16.31 3.05
N ASP A 325 -12.30 16.16 1.74
CA ASP A 325 -13.05 16.84 0.68
C ASP A 325 -14.18 15.93 0.16
N GLN A 326 -15.38 16.49 0.01
CA GLN A 326 -16.57 15.71 -0.34
C GLN A 326 -16.51 15.14 -1.76
N ILE A 327 -15.88 15.85 -2.73
CA ILE A 327 -15.77 15.36 -4.11
C ILE A 327 -14.84 14.14 -4.11
N GLN A 328 -13.72 14.24 -3.41
CA GLN A 328 -12.79 13.11 -3.26
C GLN A 328 -13.41 11.91 -2.56
N LEU A 329 -14.14 12.12 -1.47
CA LEU A 329 -14.84 11.04 -0.77
C LEU A 329 -15.85 10.35 -1.70
N ASN A 330 -16.62 11.13 -2.47
CA ASN A 330 -17.56 10.59 -3.44
C ASN A 330 -16.85 9.81 -4.56
N LEU A 331 -15.70 10.29 -5.05
CA LEU A 331 -14.91 9.60 -6.07
C LEU A 331 -14.33 8.29 -5.57
N LEU A 332 -13.80 8.26 -4.34
CA LEU A 332 -13.35 7.04 -3.68
C LEU A 332 -14.51 6.04 -3.58
N ILE A 333 -15.63 6.44 -2.97
CA ILE A 333 -16.81 5.57 -2.80
C ILE A 333 -17.31 5.05 -4.16
N ASN A 334 -17.43 5.91 -5.16
CA ASN A 334 -17.87 5.51 -6.49
C ASN A 334 -16.87 4.56 -7.17
N GLY A 335 -15.57 4.80 -7.01
CA GLY A 335 -14.52 3.91 -7.52
C GLY A 335 -14.65 2.50 -6.94
N GLU A 336 -14.82 2.40 -5.62
CA GLU A 336 -14.99 1.12 -4.94
C GLU A 336 -16.33 0.44 -5.31
N LYS A 337 -17.42 1.20 -5.52
CA LYS A 337 -18.65 0.64 -6.11
C LYS A 337 -18.42 0.05 -7.50
N VAL A 338 -17.68 0.75 -8.37
CA VAL A 338 -17.33 0.21 -9.69
C VAL A 338 -16.52 -1.07 -9.59
N ARG A 339 -15.52 -1.15 -8.70
CA ARG A 339 -14.73 -2.37 -8.48
C ARG A 339 -15.60 -3.56 -8.08
N THR A 340 -16.49 -3.35 -7.11
CA THR A 340 -17.38 -4.43 -6.65
C THR A 340 -18.39 -4.86 -7.71
N TRP A 341 -18.95 -3.92 -8.48
CA TRP A 341 -19.90 -4.25 -9.55
C TRP A 341 -19.25 -4.86 -10.78
N ASP A 342 -18.02 -4.46 -11.14
CA ASP A 342 -17.24 -5.10 -12.19
C ASP A 342 -17.01 -6.58 -11.87
N ALA A 343 -16.48 -6.87 -10.67
CA ALA A 343 -16.25 -8.24 -10.24
C ALA A 343 -17.55 -9.06 -10.23
N ARG A 344 -18.63 -8.50 -9.66
CA ARG A 344 -19.93 -9.17 -9.58
C ARG A 344 -20.56 -9.46 -10.95
N ASN A 345 -20.57 -8.48 -11.86
CA ASN A 345 -21.18 -8.63 -13.19
C ASN A 345 -20.41 -9.61 -14.07
N ASN A 346 -19.10 -9.71 -13.86
CA ASN A 346 -18.23 -10.61 -14.61
C ASN A 346 -18.00 -11.96 -13.90
N GLY A 347 -18.75 -12.26 -12.84
CA GLY A 347 -18.66 -13.52 -12.10
C GLY A 347 -17.27 -13.79 -11.51
N LYS A 348 -16.54 -12.73 -11.14
CA LYS A 348 -15.18 -12.84 -10.61
C LYS A 348 -15.22 -13.00 -9.09
N PRO A 349 -14.45 -13.94 -8.51
CA PRO A 349 -14.40 -14.17 -7.07
C PRO A 349 -13.47 -13.17 -6.34
N GLY A 350 -12.97 -12.14 -7.03
CA GLY A 350 -12.11 -11.11 -6.45
C GLY A 350 -11.98 -9.92 -7.40
N MET A 351 -11.14 -8.97 -7.02
CA MET A 351 -10.88 -7.74 -7.76
C MET A 351 -9.40 -7.61 -8.14
N PHE A 352 -9.10 -6.63 -8.98
CA PHE A 352 -7.85 -6.52 -9.70
C PHE A 352 -6.99 -5.35 -9.20
N ALA A 353 -5.70 -5.61 -9.16
CA ALA A 353 -4.66 -4.62 -8.96
C ALA A 353 -3.33 -5.18 -9.47
N SER A 354 -2.34 -4.30 -9.71
CA SER A 354 -1.03 -4.64 -10.26
C SER A 354 -0.31 -5.64 -9.33
N ILE A 355 0.12 -6.79 -9.81
CA ILE A 355 0.49 -7.89 -8.91
C ILE A 355 1.56 -8.81 -9.52
N THR A 356 2.32 -9.49 -8.66
CA THR A 356 3.20 -10.59 -9.06
C THR A 356 2.40 -11.72 -9.72
N SER A 357 2.94 -12.32 -10.78
CA SER A 357 2.27 -13.38 -11.54
C SER A 357 2.09 -14.68 -10.74
N ASN A 358 1.12 -15.51 -11.15
CA ASN A 358 1.00 -16.87 -10.66
C ASN A 358 2.07 -17.81 -11.24
N ILE A 359 2.45 -18.83 -10.47
CA ILE A 359 3.33 -19.92 -10.93
C ILE A 359 2.78 -21.28 -10.51
N THR A 360 3.23 -22.34 -11.18
CA THR A 360 2.79 -23.72 -10.92
C THR A 360 3.89 -24.60 -10.33
N LYS A 361 5.15 -24.25 -10.55
CA LYS A 361 6.35 -24.91 -10.04
C LYS A 361 7.31 -23.88 -9.47
N ASN A 362 8.15 -24.30 -8.53
CA ASN A 362 9.11 -23.40 -7.88
C ASN A 362 10.14 -22.82 -8.85
N GLU A 363 10.42 -23.55 -9.93
CA GLU A 363 11.40 -23.17 -10.96
C GLU A 363 10.80 -22.30 -12.06
N ASP A 364 9.48 -22.08 -12.06
CA ASP A 364 8.83 -21.20 -13.04
C ASP A 364 9.32 -19.76 -12.84
N GLN A 365 9.53 -19.04 -13.95
CA GLN A 365 9.87 -17.63 -13.90
C GLN A 365 8.69 -16.84 -13.36
N VAL A 366 8.95 -16.04 -12.33
CA VAL A 366 8.00 -15.06 -11.80
C VAL A 366 8.06 -13.80 -12.66
N ASP A 367 6.90 -13.35 -13.14
CA ASP A 367 6.71 -12.11 -13.87
C ASP A 367 5.89 -11.12 -13.01
N TYR A 368 5.70 -9.89 -13.49
CA TYR A 368 4.87 -8.88 -12.84
C TYR A 368 3.76 -8.39 -13.77
N TYR A 369 2.51 -8.56 -13.35
CA TYR A 369 1.33 -8.13 -14.08
C TYR A 369 0.92 -6.71 -13.67
N SER A 370 1.45 -5.71 -14.37
CA SER A 370 1.07 -4.30 -14.12
C SER A 370 -0.35 -3.97 -14.59
N ALA A 371 -0.73 -4.41 -15.78
CA ALA A 371 -1.97 -4.02 -16.45
C ALA A 371 -3.19 -4.83 -15.96
N CYS A 372 -3.49 -4.70 -14.66
CA CYS A 372 -4.60 -5.35 -13.94
C CYS A 372 -5.60 -4.29 -13.46
N GLY A 373 -6.86 -4.36 -13.88
CA GLY A 373 -7.88 -3.40 -13.47
C GLY A 373 -9.15 -3.49 -14.32
N ILE A 374 -9.80 -2.34 -14.61
CA ILE A 374 -11.12 -2.27 -15.27
C ILE A 374 -11.02 -1.41 -16.53
N GLU A 375 -11.00 -2.05 -17.69
CA GLU A 375 -10.72 -1.38 -18.96
C GLU A 375 -11.74 -0.29 -19.31
N GLU A 376 -13.02 -0.51 -19.00
CA GLU A 376 -14.13 0.39 -19.33
C GLU A 376 -13.99 1.79 -18.72
N VAL A 377 -13.20 1.92 -17.65
CA VAL A 377 -12.96 3.18 -16.93
C VAL A 377 -11.48 3.55 -16.90
N SER A 378 -10.68 3.04 -17.85
CA SER A 378 -9.23 3.20 -17.91
C SER A 378 -8.74 4.00 -19.11
N TYR A 379 -7.54 4.57 -19.02
CA TYR A 379 -6.85 5.21 -20.15
C TYR A 379 -6.22 4.20 -21.10
N ILE A 380 -5.65 3.13 -20.55
CA ILE A 380 -4.88 2.13 -21.28
C ILE A 380 -5.57 0.77 -21.18
N PRO A 381 -5.46 -0.10 -22.22
CA PRO A 381 -6.00 -1.46 -22.16
C PRO A 381 -5.52 -2.26 -20.95
N VAL A 382 -6.41 -3.10 -20.43
CA VAL A 382 -6.12 -4.01 -19.32
C VAL A 382 -5.76 -5.37 -19.90
N THR A 383 -4.57 -5.88 -19.58
CA THR A 383 -4.05 -7.14 -20.15
C THR A 383 -4.39 -8.36 -19.29
N TYR A 384 -4.42 -8.18 -17.96
CA TYR A 384 -4.50 -9.29 -17.02
C TYR A 384 -5.77 -9.19 -16.15
N ARG A 385 -6.76 -10.04 -16.46
CA ARG A 385 -8.04 -10.16 -15.71
C ARG A 385 -8.35 -11.61 -15.25
N HIS A 386 -7.31 -12.42 -15.12
CA HIS A 386 -7.40 -13.81 -14.67
C HIS A 386 -6.81 -14.04 -13.28
N LEU A 387 -6.03 -13.11 -12.72
CA LEU A 387 -5.44 -13.17 -11.39
C LEU A 387 -6.05 -12.06 -10.52
N VAL A 388 -6.65 -12.43 -9.40
CA VAL A 388 -7.22 -11.47 -8.43
C VAL A 388 -6.38 -11.47 -7.17
N THR A 389 -6.43 -10.37 -6.42
CA THR A 389 -5.57 -10.17 -5.25
C THR A 389 -6.31 -9.56 -4.06
N PRO A 390 -6.13 -10.05 -2.82
CA PRO A 390 -6.76 -9.50 -1.62
C PRO A 390 -6.57 -7.99 -1.46
N TYR A 391 -5.41 -7.47 -1.87
CA TYR A 391 -5.07 -6.04 -1.69
C TYR A 391 -5.87 -5.07 -2.54
N SER A 392 -6.60 -5.58 -3.51
CA SER A 392 -7.60 -4.80 -4.24
C SER A 392 -8.70 -4.21 -3.33
N THR A 393 -8.77 -4.60 -2.06
CA THR A 393 -9.68 -4.03 -1.04
C THR A 393 -9.06 -2.91 -0.18
N MET A 394 -7.78 -2.55 -0.38
CA MET A 394 -7.05 -1.63 0.51
C MET A 394 -7.78 -0.31 0.79
N THR A 395 -8.32 0.36 -0.23
CA THR A 395 -9.07 1.62 -0.09
C THR A 395 -10.56 1.42 0.12
N MET A 396 -11.06 0.21 -0.15
CA MET A 396 -12.43 -0.17 0.19
C MET A 396 -12.66 -0.16 1.70
N PHE A 397 -11.65 -0.49 2.51
CA PHE A 397 -11.73 -0.36 3.96
C PHE A 397 -11.99 1.08 4.43
N LEU A 398 -11.51 2.07 3.69
CA LEU A 398 -11.78 3.49 3.97
C LEU A 398 -13.19 3.91 3.52
N ALA A 399 -13.76 3.25 2.52
CA ALA A 399 -15.06 3.60 1.94
C ALA A 399 -16.23 2.85 2.60
N ASN A 400 -16.07 1.55 2.84
CA ASN A 400 -17.06 0.67 3.45
C ASN A 400 -16.40 -0.62 3.99
N GLN A 401 -16.14 -0.67 5.29
CA GLN A 401 -15.48 -1.80 5.95
C GLN A 401 -16.24 -3.13 5.79
N GLU A 402 -17.57 -3.12 5.89
CA GLU A 402 -18.37 -4.35 5.82
C GLU A 402 -18.23 -5.07 4.46
N VAL A 403 -18.30 -4.28 3.38
CA VAL A 403 -18.12 -4.77 2.01
C VAL A 403 -16.66 -5.17 1.77
N ALA A 404 -15.71 -4.37 2.26
CA ALA A 404 -14.28 -4.68 2.15
C ALA A 404 -13.93 -6.02 2.79
N VAL A 405 -14.40 -6.26 4.01
CA VAL A 405 -14.21 -7.53 4.73
C VAL A 405 -14.80 -8.69 3.94
N SER A 406 -15.98 -8.52 3.35
CA SER A 406 -16.63 -9.57 2.55
C SER A 406 -15.80 -9.94 1.31
N TRP A 407 -15.28 -8.97 0.56
CA TRP A 407 -14.43 -9.22 -0.60
C TRP A 407 -13.06 -9.78 -0.23
N TYR A 408 -12.43 -9.24 0.83
CA TYR A 408 -11.17 -9.76 1.33
C TYR A 408 -11.30 -11.21 1.78
N HIS A 409 -12.35 -11.52 2.58
CA HIS A 409 -12.71 -12.88 3.00
C HIS A 409 -12.89 -13.82 1.81
N ASN A 410 -13.64 -13.41 0.79
CA ASN A 410 -13.88 -14.25 -0.39
C ASN A 410 -12.57 -14.58 -1.13
N MET A 411 -11.68 -13.60 -1.27
CA MET A 411 -10.37 -13.78 -1.92
C MET A 411 -9.43 -14.68 -1.13
N ILE A 412 -9.30 -14.47 0.18
CA ILE A 412 -8.43 -15.34 0.99
C ILE A 412 -9.02 -16.74 1.21
N SER A 413 -10.32 -16.93 0.99
CA SER A 413 -10.97 -18.26 0.97
C SER A 413 -10.69 -19.06 -0.31
N GLY A 414 -10.09 -18.46 -1.33
CA GLY A 414 -9.63 -19.17 -2.54
C GLY A 414 -8.54 -20.20 -2.23
N PRO A 415 -8.33 -21.23 -3.07
CA PRO A 415 -7.36 -22.29 -2.83
C PRO A 415 -5.95 -21.74 -2.62
N ALA A 416 -5.26 -22.18 -1.56
CA ALA A 416 -3.97 -21.63 -1.12
C ALA A 416 -3.96 -20.09 -0.96
N GLY A 417 -5.12 -19.47 -0.72
CA GLY A 417 -5.29 -18.03 -0.49
C GLY A 417 -4.80 -17.55 0.88
N GLN A 418 -4.46 -18.48 1.77
CA GLN A 418 -3.79 -18.23 3.05
C GLN A 418 -2.55 -19.11 3.18
N ASN A 419 -1.53 -18.59 3.84
CA ASN A 419 -0.27 -19.24 4.16
C ASN A 419 0.15 -18.90 5.60
N ALA A 420 1.27 -19.47 6.06
CA ALA A 420 1.77 -19.28 7.43
C ALA A 420 2.08 -17.81 7.80
N TYR A 421 2.07 -16.91 6.82
CA TYR A 421 2.35 -15.48 6.92
C TYR A 421 1.14 -14.61 6.47
N GLY A 422 -0.08 -15.15 6.49
CA GLY A 422 -1.32 -14.43 6.19
C GLY A 422 -1.87 -14.71 4.80
N SER A 423 -2.43 -13.69 4.15
CA SER A 423 -2.93 -13.78 2.78
C SER A 423 -1.81 -14.06 1.76
N THR A 424 -2.14 -14.80 0.72
CA THR A 424 -1.29 -15.05 -0.44
C THR A 424 -1.45 -13.91 -1.46
N GLU A 425 -0.36 -13.56 -2.15
CA GLU A 425 -0.28 -12.46 -3.13
C GLU A 425 -1.46 -12.40 -4.12
N GLY A 426 -1.87 -13.53 -4.68
CA GLY A 426 -3.03 -13.58 -5.59
C GLY A 426 -3.46 -15.00 -5.94
N VAL A 427 -4.70 -15.13 -6.41
CA VAL A 427 -5.32 -16.41 -6.79
C VAL A 427 -5.90 -16.29 -8.19
N VAL A 428 -5.60 -17.26 -9.08
CA VAL A 428 -6.21 -17.28 -10.41
C VAL A 428 -7.72 -17.54 -10.26
N VAL A 429 -8.55 -16.83 -11.03
CA VAL A 429 -10.01 -16.82 -10.87
C VAL A 429 -10.67 -18.19 -11.03
N ASP A 430 -10.03 -19.12 -11.75
CA ASP A 430 -10.47 -20.51 -11.91
C ASP A 430 -9.96 -21.45 -10.81
N GLY A 431 -9.16 -20.95 -9.88
CA GLY A 431 -8.61 -21.69 -8.74
C GLY A 431 -7.50 -22.69 -9.09
N THR A 432 -6.96 -22.65 -10.31
CA THR A 432 -5.94 -23.63 -10.77
C THR A 432 -4.54 -23.35 -10.22
N SER A 433 -4.22 -22.10 -9.90
CA SER A 433 -2.92 -21.70 -9.36
C SER A 433 -3.02 -20.40 -8.55
N VAL A 434 -1.92 -20.05 -7.88
CA VAL A 434 -1.75 -18.83 -7.08
C VAL A 434 -0.45 -18.16 -7.47
N ALA A 435 -0.27 -16.90 -7.08
CA ALA A 435 1.04 -16.29 -6.92
C ALA A 435 1.55 -16.67 -5.52
N PRO A 436 2.41 -17.68 -5.35
CA PRO A 436 2.89 -18.13 -4.04
C PRO A 436 3.97 -17.15 -3.58
N PHE A 437 3.57 -15.93 -3.26
CA PHE A 437 4.43 -14.84 -2.87
C PHE A 437 3.79 -14.09 -1.70
N VAL A 438 4.61 -13.33 -0.98
CA VAL A 438 4.16 -12.37 0.02
C VAL A 438 4.96 -11.08 -0.17
N THR A 439 4.28 -9.96 -0.42
CA THR A 439 4.91 -8.63 -0.57
C THR A 439 4.28 -7.60 0.36
N TRP A 440 4.97 -6.48 0.59
CA TRP A 440 4.37 -5.36 1.30
C TRP A 440 3.17 -4.78 0.55
N ASP A 441 3.29 -4.61 -0.76
CA ASP A 441 2.25 -4.08 -1.64
C ASP A 441 0.95 -4.88 -1.53
N SER A 442 1.01 -6.22 -1.63
CA SER A 442 -0.18 -7.07 -1.66
C SER A 442 -0.76 -7.40 -0.28
N LYS A 443 -0.06 -7.06 0.81
CA LYS A 443 -0.45 -7.45 2.16
C LYS A 443 -0.60 -6.26 3.07
N MET A 444 0.54 -5.61 3.35
CA MET A 444 0.62 -4.56 4.36
C MET A 444 -0.09 -3.28 3.91
N THR A 445 -0.26 -3.03 2.61
CA THR A 445 -1.12 -1.95 2.12
C THR A 445 -2.59 -2.19 2.49
N THR A 446 -3.04 -3.43 2.44
CA THR A 446 -4.41 -3.79 2.85
C THR A 446 -4.57 -3.63 4.34
N VAL A 447 -3.59 -4.11 5.11
CA VAL A 447 -3.54 -3.91 6.57
C VAL A 447 -3.62 -2.43 6.88
N LEU A 448 -2.82 -1.58 6.24
CA LEU A 448 -2.88 -0.13 6.44
C LEU A 448 -4.30 0.43 6.14
N GLY A 449 -4.96 -0.06 5.09
CA GLY A 449 -6.36 0.24 4.81
C GLY A 449 -7.32 -0.19 5.92
N MET A 450 -7.19 -1.42 6.44
CA MET A 450 -7.98 -1.95 7.56
C MET A 450 -7.83 -1.11 8.83
N LEU A 451 -6.66 -0.49 9.02
CA LEU A 451 -6.37 0.38 10.16
C LEU A 451 -6.84 1.83 9.97
N GLY A 452 -7.42 2.16 8.81
CA GLY A 452 -7.92 3.51 8.49
C GLY A 452 -6.89 4.43 7.83
N GLY A 453 -5.73 3.91 7.40
CA GLY A 453 -4.64 4.74 6.87
C GLY A 453 -3.94 5.56 7.96
N ILE A 454 -2.99 6.42 7.55
CA ILE A 454 -2.24 7.34 8.43
C ILE A 454 -2.61 8.82 8.20
N PHE A 455 -3.51 9.09 7.24
CA PHE A 455 -3.79 10.45 6.77
C PHE A 455 -4.30 11.42 7.83
N ASP A 456 -4.93 10.95 8.91
CA ASP A 456 -5.37 11.82 10.01
C ASP A 456 -4.21 12.49 10.74
N TYR A 457 -3.08 11.78 10.88
CA TYR A 457 -1.86 12.35 11.46
C TYR A 457 -1.19 13.33 10.49
N THR A 458 -1.24 13.05 9.19
CA THR A 458 -0.86 14.03 8.17
C THR A 458 -1.72 15.29 8.26
N ALA A 459 -3.05 15.14 8.36
CA ALA A 459 -3.99 16.25 8.50
C ALA A 459 -3.70 17.09 9.75
N LYS A 460 -3.46 16.43 10.88
CA LYS A 460 -3.12 17.07 12.15
C LYS A 460 -1.89 17.98 12.00
N LYS A 461 -0.80 17.45 11.45
CA LYS A 461 0.43 18.24 11.30
C LYS A 461 0.29 19.32 10.23
N LEU A 462 -0.38 19.04 9.10
CA LEU A 462 -0.73 20.09 8.13
C LEU A 462 -1.55 21.22 8.75
N ASN A 463 -2.43 20.91 9.71
CA ASN A 463 -3.22 21.92 10.41
C ASN A 463 -2.35 22.76 11.36
N VAL A 464 -1.43 22.12 12.12
CA VAL A 464 -0.45 22.82 12.95
C VAL A 464 0.43 23.76 12.13
N GLU A 465 0.83 23.35 10.92
CA GLU A 465 1.66 24.14 10.01
C GLU A 465 0.86 25.15 9.15
N GLY A 466 -0.46 25.21 9.29
CA GLY A 466 -1.33 26.13 8.54
C GLY A 466 -1.58 25.76 7.07
N ASN A 467 -1.14 24.58 6.63
CA ASN A 467 -1.26 24.10 5.25
C ASN A 467 -2.56 23.32 4.97
N TYR A 468 -3.27 22.87 6.00
CA TYR A 468 -4.47 22.03 5.85
C TYR A 468 -5.59 22.70 5.03
N ASN A 469 -5.94 23.95 5.35
CA ASN A 469 -6.97 24.68 4.61
C ASN A 469 -6.53 24.99 3.17
N LEU A 470 -5.24 25.20 2.94
CA LEU A 470 -4.69 25.40 1.60
C LEU A 470 -4.78 24.10 0.76
N PHE A 471 -4.47 22.95 1.36
CA PHE A 471 -4.66 21.63 0.74
C PHE A 471 -6.10 21.47 0.26
N LEU A 472 -7.09 21.61 1.16
CA LEU A 472 -8.50 21.44 0.81
C LEU A 472 -8.96 22.44 -0.26
N LYS A 473 -8.52 23.70 -0.16
CA LYS A 473 -8.87 24.73 -1.14
C LYS A 473 -8.36 24.39 -2.55
N VAL A 474 -7.11 23.96 -2.66
CA VAL A 474 -6.51 23.61 -3.96
C VAL A 474 -7.12 22.32 -4.50
N LEU A 475 -7.28 21.31 -3.65
CA LEU A 475 -7.93 20.04 -4.01
C LEU A 475 -9.35 20.26 -4.53
N ASN A 476 -10.15 21.05 -3.82
CA ASN A 476 -11.50 21.38 -4.26
C ASN A 476 -11.49 22.16 -5.59
N ARG A 477 -10.62 23.18 -5.71
CA ARG A 477 -10.45 24.00 -6.93
C ARG A 477 -10.16 23.13 -8.16
N GLU A 478 -9.25 22.16 -8.05
CA GLU A 478 -8.84 21.34 -9.19
C GLU A 478 -9.88 20.26 -9.54
N TRP A 479 -10.50 19.60 -8.54
CA TRP A 479 -11.46 18.53 -8.84
C TRP A 479 -12.86 19.04 -9.17
N GLN A 480 -13.31 20.15 -8.60
CA GLN A 480 -14.64 20.70 -8.91
C GLN A 480 -14.79 21.05 -10.40
N GLN A 481 -13.71 21.40 -11.09
CA GLN A 481 -13.71 21.69 -12.53
C GLN A 481 -14.12 20.46 -13.36
N SER A 482 -13.65 19.27 -13.00
CA SER A 482 -13.89 18.02 -13.76
C SER A 482 -15.03 17.17 -13.20
N PHE A 483 -15.34 17.27 -11.91
CA PHE A 483 -16.16 16.31 -11.16
C PHE A 483 -17.41 16.93 -10.51
N SER A 484 -18.00 17.97 -11.13
CA SER A 484 -19.15 18.71 -10.58
C SER A 484 -20.48 17.94 -10.58
N ASN A 485 -20.64 16.93 -11.44
CA ASN A 485 -21.90 16.20 -11.64
C ASN A 485 -21.71 14.68 -11.60
N LEU A 486 -21.42 14.14 -10.42
CA LEU A 486 -21.20 12.69 -10.24
C LEU A 486 -22.51 11.90 -10.18
N LYS A 487 -22.58 10.79 -10.91
CA LYS A 487 -23.68 9.81 -10.87
C LYS A 487 -23.36 8.65 -9.91
N GLY A 488 -24.37 7.89 -9.52
CA GLY A 488 -24.19 6.62 -8.80
C GLY A 488 -24.24 6.72 -7.28
N ALA A 489 -24.59 7.88 -6.71
CA ALA A 489 -24.78 8.04 -5.26
C ALA A 489 -25.79 7.02 -4.70
N ASP A 490 -26.85 6.74 -5.45
CA ASP A 490 -27.95 5.81 -5.14
C ASP A 490 -27.68 4.35 -5.52
N VAL A 491 -26.52 4.06 -6.11
CA VAL A 491 -26.09 2.68 -6.41
C VAL A 491 -25.39 2.12 -5.16
N PRO A 492 -25.87 1.00 -4.57
CA PRO A 492 -25.18 0.40 -3.44
C PRO A 492 -23.88 -0.29 -3.89
N PHE A 493 -23.02 -0.62 -2.92
CA PHE A 493 -21.93 -1.56 -3.16
C PHE A 493 -22.47 -2.95 -3.53
N ALA A 494 -21.68 -3.71 -4.29
CA ALA A 494 -21.94 -5.11 -4.55
C ALA A 494 -21.15 -6.01 -3.59
N TYR A 495 -21.79 -7.04 -3.05
CA TYR A 495 -21.09 -8.12 -2.36
C TYR A 495 -20.64 -9.21 -3.34
N PRO A 496 -19.62 -10.02 -2.97
CA PRO A 496 -19.24 -11.19 -3.75
C PRO A 496 -20.44 -12.10 -4.03
N ASN A 497 -20.51 -12.63 -5.26
CA ASN A 497 -21.51 -13.61 -5.70
C ASN A 497 -20.88 -14.83 -6.41
N ALA A 498 -19.56 -14.87 -6.50
CA ALA A 498 -18.79 -15.95 -7.08
C ALA A 498 -17.71 -16.38 -6.08
N THR A 499 -17.46 -17.68 -6.01
CA THR A 499 -16.40 -18.29 -5.19
C THR A 499 -15.40 -18.99 -6.10
N PHE A 500 -14.18 -19.21 -5.60
CA PHE A 500 -13.17 -19.93 -6.35
C PHE A 500 -13.52 -21.41 -6.46
N PRO A 501 -13.39 -22.02 -7.66
CA PRO A 501 -13.25 -23.46 -7.77
C PRO A 501 -12.07 -23.94 -6.92
N GLN A 502 -12.23 -25.06 -6.22
CA GLN A 502 -11.20 -25.61 -5.31
C GLN A 502 -10.32 -26.62 -6.06
N VAL A 503 -9.66 -26.17 -7.13
CA VAL A 503 -8.85 -27.03 -8.02
C VAL A 503 -7.45 -27.24 -7.45
N LYS A 504 -6.75 -26.15 -7.11
CA LYS A 504 -5.48 -26.23 -6.39
C LYS A 504 -5.72 -26.63 -4.93
N LYS A 505 -4.86 -27.53 -4.41
CA LYS A 505 -4.81 -27.84 -2.97
C LYS A 505 -4.22 -26.66 -2.19
N ASP A 506 -4.69 -26.49 -0.97
CA ASP A 506 -4.07 -25.55 -0.03
C ASP A 506 -2.60 -25.90 0.23
N PHE A 507 -1.83 -24.91 0.70
CA PHE A 507 -0.48 -25.13 1.17
C PHE A 507 -0.48 -26.11 2.34
N THR A 508 0.45 -27.07 2.36
CA THR A 508 0.46 -28.12 3.41
C THR A 508 0.64 -27.56 4.82
N THR A 509 1.26 -26.39 4.97
CA THR A 509 1.41 -25.70 6.27
C THR A 509 0.22 -24.84 6.66
N CYS A 510 -0.74 -24.62 5.75
CA CYS A 510 -1.92 -23.79 5.95
C CYS A 510 -3.13 -24.38 5.21
N ALA A 511 -3.49 -25.62 5.54
CA ALA A 511 -4.61 -26.32 4.92
C ALA A 511 -5.85 -26.33 5.82
N ARG A 512 -7.03 -26.53 5.23
CA ARG A 512 -8.24 -26.82 6.01
C ARG A 512 -8.05 -28.13 6.77
N LYS A 513 -8.58 -28.22 7.99
CA LYS A 513 -8.51 -29.45 8.81
C LYS A 513 -9.11 -30.68 8.10
N THR A 514 -10.10 -30.48 7.23
CA THR A 514 -10.71 -31.54 6.41
C THR A 514 -9.76 -32.09 5.35
N ASP A 515 -8.78 -31.30 4.92
CA ASP A 515 -7.89 -31.63 3.80
C ASP A 515 -6.65 -32.43 4.29
N VAL A 516 -6.48 -32.56 5.62
CA VAL A 516 -5.36 -33.28 6.27
C VAL A 516 -5.65 -34.77 6.44
N VAL A 517 -6.91 -35.21 6.32
CA VAL A 517 -7.32 -36.62 6.56
C VAL A 517 -7.15 -37.52 5.32
N GLU A 518 -6.88 -36.94 4.15
CA GLU A 518 -6.68 -37.66 2.88
C GLU A 518 -5.20 -37.70 2.41
N GLN A 519 -4.25 -37.42 3.29
CA GLN A 519 -2.80 -37.66 3.07
C GLN A 519 -2.33 -38.80 3.98
#